data_AF-C9LAQ1-F1
#
_entry.id   AF-C9LAQ1-F1
#
_cell.length_a   1.000
_cell.length_b   1.000
_cell.length_c   1.000
_cell.angle_alpha   90.00
_cell.angle_beta   90.00
_cell.angle_gamma   90.00
#
_symmetry.space_group_name_H-M   'P 1'
#
loop_
_entity.id
_entity.type
_entity.pdbx_description
1 polymer ?
#
loop_
_entity_poly.entity_id
_entity_poly.type
_entity_poly.pdbx_seq_one_letter_code
_entity_poly.pdbx_strand_id
1 'polypeptide(L)'
;MEIEFGVNGWKQLPDAISKKYHFAPARVEVEEHHIGVYASKTDEHMVKADHPKALLHGSLVSPSLGAAIINGKYVNAVPLYRLEQEFQR
;
A
#
# COMPACT_ATOMS: atom_id res chain seq x y z
N MET A 1 -11.03 -20.89 -14.11
CA MET A 1 -12.47 -20.66 -14.35
C MET A 1 -12.66 -19.16 -14.29
N GLU A 2 -13.11 -18.53 -15.37
CA GLU A 2 -13.42 -17.10 -15.37
C GLU A 2 -14.77 -16.91 -14.66
N ILE A 3 -14.78 -16.08 -13.62
CA ILE A 3 -15.97 -15.83 -12.80
C ILE A 3 -16.56 -14.51 -13.31
N GLU A 4 -17.76 -14.59 -13.88
CA GLU A 4 -18.48 -13.43 -14.41
C GLU A 4 -19.39 -12.84 -13.33
N PHE A 5 -19.38 -11.51 -13.17
CA PHE A 5 -20.13 -10.80 -12.13
C PHE A 5 -21.07 -9.73 -12.71
N GLY A 6 -22.26 -9.58 -12.12
CA GLY A 6 -23.21 -8.51 -12.42
C GLY A 6 -23.95 -8.65 -13.75
N VAL A 7 -24.93 -7.76 -13.96
CA VAL A 7 -25.84 -7.77 -15.13
C VAL A 7 -25.11 -7.43 -16.44
N ASN A 8 -24.04 -6.63 -16.37
CA ASN A 8 -23.29 -6.15 -17.54
C ASN A 8 -22.07 -7.02 -17.89
N GLY A 9 -21.88 -8.17 -17.21
CA GLY A 9 -20.79 -9.11 -17.51
C GLY A 9 -19.40 -8.56 -17.22
N TRP A 10 -19.03 -8.48 -15.94
CA TRP A 10 -17.67 -8.12 -15.51
C TRP A 10 -16.78 -9.35 -15.39
N LYS A 11 -15.54 -9.23 -15.87
CA LYS A 11 -14.50 -10.25 -15.73
C LYS A 11 -13.49 -9.84 -14.67
N GLN A 12 -13.22 -10.72 -13.72
CA GLN A 12 -12.12 -10.52 -12.77
C GLN A 12 -10.77 -10.78 -13.45
N LEU A 13 -9.87 -9.82 -13.35
CA LEU A 13 -8.47 -9.91 -13.73
C LEU A 13 -7.63 -10.32 -12.52
N PRO A 14 -6.35 -10.70 -12.71
CA PRO A 14 -5.44 -10.94 -11.59
C PRO A 14 -5.42 -9.75 -10.64
N ASP A 15 -5.50 -10.03 -9.35
CA ASP A 15 -5.55 -9.00 -8.32
C ASP A 15 -4.26 -8.16 -8.34
N ALA A 16 -4.43 -6.85 -8.20
CA ALA A 16 -3.31 -5.94 -8.05
C ALA A 16 -2.82 -5.99 -6.60
N ILE A 17 -1.54 -6.33 -6.41
CA ILE A 17 -0.95 -6.44 -5.07
C ILE A 17 -0.29 -5.11 -4.70
N SER A 18 -0.71 -4.52 -3.59
CA SER A 18 -0.07 -3.34 -3.00
C SER A 18 0.53 -3.70 -1.64
N LYS A 19 1.82 -3.37 -1.44
CA LYS A 19 2.54 -3.66 -0.19
C LYS A 19 2.96 -2.36 0.47
N LYS A 20 2.79 -2.26 1.79
CA LYS A 20 3.27 -1.12 2.60
C LYS A 20 3.82 -1.61 3.93
N TYR A 21 4.79 -0.90 4.48
CA TYR A 21 5.31 -1.17 5.82
C TYR A 21 4.43 -0.52 6.87
N HIS A 22 3.84 -1.28 7.78
CA HIS A 22 3.20 -0.74 8.97
C HIS A 22 4.22 -0.64 10.10
N PHE A 23 4.55 0.60 10.48
CA PHE A 23 5.47 0.84 11.59
C PHE A 23 4.72 0.88 12.92
N ALA A 24 5.08 -0.03 13.83
CA ALA A 24 4.74 0.04 15.25
C ALA A 24 6.04 0.15 16.07
N PRO A 25 6.05 0.89 17.19
CA PRO A 25 7.24 0.99 18.03
C PRO A 25 7.73 -0.42 18.42
N ALA A 26 8.94 -0.78 17.99
CA ALA A 26 9.60 -2.10 18.11
C ALA A 26 9.22 -3.21 17.12
N ARG A 27 8.33 -2.99 16.13
CA ARG A 27 8.06 -3.97 15.07
C ARG A 27 7.67 -3.32 13.75
N VAL A 28 8.15 -3.91 12.65
CA VAL A 28 7.74 -3.53 11.29
C VAL A 28 6.96 -4.68 10.69
N GLU A 29 5.70 -4.43 10.35
CA GLU A 29 4.83 -5.39 9.69
C GLU A 29 4.70 -5.04 8.20
N VAL A 30 4.48 -6.05 7.35
CA VAL A 30 4.19 -5.83 5.93
C VAL A 30 2.69 -6.02 5.73
N GLU A 31 2.01 -4.95 5.37
CA GLU A 31 0.58 -4.96 5.08
C GLU A 31 0.41 -5.14 3.56
N GLU A 32 -0.11 -6.30 3.16
CA GLU A 32 -0.36 -6.66 1.76
C GLU A 32 -1.85 -6.54 1.44
N HIS A 33 -2.18 -5.73 0.43
CA HIS A 33 -3.54 -5.51 -0.04
C HIS A 33 -3.72 -6.17 -1.39
N HIS A 34 -4.64 -7.12 -1.45
CA HIS A 34 -5.06 -7.78 -2.68
C HIS A 34 -6.25 -6.99 -3.22
N ILE A 35 -6.01 -6.24 -4.29
CA ILE A 35 -6.99 -5.32 -4.86
C ILE A 35 -7.61 -6.02 -6.07
N GLY A 36 -8.89 -6.39 -5.95
CA GLY A 36 -9.65 -6.94 -7.06
C GLY A 36 -9.69 -5.97 -8.24
N VAL A 37 -9.30 -6.45 -9.42
CA VAL A 37 -9.36 -5.69 -10.67
C VAL A 37 -10.41 -6.31 -11.57
N TYR A 38 -11.31 -5.48 -12.09
CA TYR A 38 -12.42 -5.92 -12.93
C TYR A 38 -12.36 -5.21 -14.28
N ALA A 39 -12.52 -5.96 -15.36
CA ALA A 39 -12.69 -5.44 -16.71
C ALA A 39 -14.14 -5.62 -17.16
N SER A 40 -14.72 -4.55 -17.72
CA SER A 40 -16.02 -4.66 -18.37
C SER A 40 -15.88 -5.40 -19.70
N LYS A 41 -16.88 -6.20 -20.06
CA LYS A 41 -16.92 -6.96 -21.32
C LYS A 41 -17.58 -6.15 -22.44
N THR A 42 -18.44 -5.20 -22.09
CA THR A 42 -19.17 -4.34 -23.04
C THR A 42 -18.42 -3.06 -23.35
N ASP A 43 -17.73 -2.51 -22.35
CA ASP A 43 -16.93 -1.30 -22.48
C ASP A 43 -15.47 -1.62 -22.10
N GLU A 44 -14.48 -1.06 -22.78
CA GLU A 44 -13.05 -1.30 -22.51
C GLU A 44 -12.54 -0.68 -21.19
N HIS A 45 -13.43 -0.45 -20.22
CA HIS A 45 -13.11 0.16 -18.94
C HIS A 45 -12.66 -0.87 -17.92
N MET A 46 -11.57 -0.54 -17.21
CA MET A 46 -11.04 -1.32 -16.11
C MET A 46 -11.26 -0.56 -14.80
N VAL A 47 -11.83 -1.23 -13.80
CA VAL A 47 -12.10 -0.67 -12.48
C VAL A 47 -11.35 -1.48 -11.43
N LYS A 48 -10.66 -0.77 -10.54
CA LYS A 48 -10.04 -1.37 -9.35
C LYS A 48 -10.99 -1.20 -8.17
N ALA A 49 -11.08 -2.21 -7.31
CA ALA A 49 -11.77 -2.08 -6.03
C ALA A 49 -11.20 -0.92 -5.22
N ASP A 50 -12.03 -0.30 -4.38
CA ASP A 50 -11.56 0.74 -3.47
C ASP A 50 -10.53 0.16 -2.51
N HIS A 51 -9.44 0.88 -2.30
CA HIS A 51 -8.28 0.41 -1.55
C HIS A 51 -7.52 1.57 -0.92
N PRO A 52 -6.82 1.33 0.20
CA PRO A 52 -6.05 2.38 0.85
C PRO A 52 -4.95 2.89 -0.08
N LYS A 53 -4.93 4.22 -0.27
CA LYS A 53 -3.94 4.88 -1.10
C LYS A 53 -2.57 4.85 -0.41
N ALA A 54 -1.53 4.58 -1.20
CA ALA A 54 -0.15 4.73 -0.74
C ALA A 54 0.17 6.21 -0.48
N LEU A 55 1.07 6.47 0.48
CA LEU A 55 1.52 7.84 0.76
C LEU A 55 2.29 8.41 -0.44
N LEU A 56 3.21 7.60 -0.99
CA LEU A 56 4.01 7.93 -2.16
C LEU A 56 3.81 6.84 -3.22
N HIS A 57 3.56 7.24 -4.46
CA HIS A 57 3.35 6.30 -5.55
C HIS A 57 4.61 5.45 -5.79
N GLY A 58 4.44 4.13 -5.90
CA GLY A 58 5.55 3.19 -6.10
C GLY A 58 6.45 2.97 -4.87
N SER A 59 6.13 3.58 -3.73
CA SER A 59 6.88 3.39 -2.49
C SER A 59 6.17 2.43 -1.53
N LEU A 60 6.96 1.69 -0.75
CA LEU A 60 6.47 0.89 0.37
C LEU A 60 6.20 1.72 1.63
N VAL A 61 6.51 3.02 1.61
CA VAL A 61 6.32 3.92 2.75
C VAL A 61 4.84 4.08 3.05
N SER A 62 4.46 3.68 4.25
CA SER A 62 3.14 3.99 4.80
C SER A 62 3.14 5.37 5.49
N PRO A 63 1.95 5.92 5.75
CA PRO A 63 1.81 7.12 6.58
C PRO A 63 2.45 6.98 7.97
N SER A 64 2.36 5.81 8.62
CA SER A 64 2.95 5.62 9.95
C SER A 64 4.47 5.60 9.93
N LEU A 65 5.07 4.95 8.94
CA LEU A 65 6.52 4.96 8.74
C LEU A 65 7.04 6.37 8.42
N GLY A 66 6.36 7.08 7.51
CA GLY A 66 6.70 8.46 7.18
C GLY A 66 6.61 9.39 8.40
N ALA A 67 5.56 9.25 9.22
CA ALA A 67 5.40 10.01 10.44
C ALA A 67 6.52 9.73 11.45
N ALA A 68 6.95 8.47 11.61
CA ALA A 68 8.05 8.10 12.50
C ALA A 68 9.37 8.77 12.08
N ILE A 69 9.68 8.79 10.79
CA ILE A 69 10.88 9.45 10.25
C ILE A 69 10.83 10.97 10.50
N ILE A 70 9.69 11.61 10.18
CA ILE A 70 9.52 13.06 10.36
C ILE A 70 9.60 13.42 11.85
N ASN A 71 8.96 12.65 12.72
CA ASN A 71 9.02 12.85 14.16
C ASN A 71 10.46 12.72 14.68
N GLY A 72 11.16 11.66 14.28
CA GLY A 72 12.58 11.46 14.64
C GLY A 72 13.46 12.63 14.20
N LYS A 73 13.31 13.09 12.95
CA LYS A 73 14.15 14.15 12.38
C LYS A 73 13.86 15.54 12.96
N TYR A 74 12.58 15.91 13.06
CA TYR A 74 12.18 17.30 13.30
C TYR A 74 11.68 17.55 14.72
N VAL A 75 11.09 16.56 15.40
CA VAL A 75 10.62 16.70 16.79
C VAL A 75 11.74 16.31 17.75
N ASN A 76 12.35 15.14 17.53
CA ASN A 76 13.37 14.61 18.42
C ASN A 76 14.81 15.02 18.05
N ALA A 77 14.98 15.78 16.95
CA ALA A 77 16.27 16.24 16.43
C ALA A 77 17.31 15.13 16.28
N VAL A 78 16.88 13.91 15.93
CA VAL A 78 17.77 12.76 15.80
C VAL A 78 18.66 12.93 14.56
N PRO A 79 20.00 12.81 14.69
CA PRO A 79 20.90 12.81 13.54
C PRO A 79 20.55 11.68 12.58
N LEU A 80 20.70 11.93 11.28
CA LEU A 80 20.28 10.98 10.23
C LEU A 80 20.87 9.58 10.42
N TYR A 81 22.17 9.52 10.75
CA TYR A 81 22.84 8.25 10.99
C TYR A 81 22.20 7.47 12.15
N ARG A 82 21.88 8.13 13.28
CA ARG A 82 21.22 7.46 14.41
C ARG A 82 19.83 6.98 14.02
N LEU A 83 19.06 7.81 13.31
CA LEU A 83 17.71 7.45 12.87
C LEU A 83 17.74 6.20 11.99
N GLU A 84 18.69 6.11 11.06
CA GLU A 84 18.91 4.93 10.23
C GLU A 84 19.21 3.68 11.07
N GLN A 85 20.13 3.79 12.05
CA GLN A 85 20.47 2.67 12.93
C GLN A 85 19.27 2.16 13.73
N GLU A 86 18.35 3.03 14.15
CA GLU A 86 17.12 2.60 14.85
C GLU A 86 16.18 1.77 13.96
N PHE A 87 16.15 2.01 12.64
CA PHE A 87 15.33 1.23 11.70
C PHE A 87 16.00 -0.06 11.23
N GLN A 88 17.30 -0.24 11.48
CA GLN A 88 18.02 -1.49 11.22
C GLN A 88 17.90 -2.50 12.38
N ARG A 89 17.36 -2.06 13.53
CA ARG A 89 17.26 -2.85 14.76
C ARG A 89 16.13 -3.87 14.76
#